data_AF-A0A1M2W3Q2-F1
#
_entry.id   AF-A0A1M2W3Q2-F1
#
_cell.length_a   1.000
_cell.length_b   1.000
_cell.length_c   1.000
_cell.angle_alpha   90.00
_cell.angle_beta   90.00
_cell.angle_gamma   90.00
#
_symmetry.space_group_name_H-M   'P 1'
#
loop_
_entity.id
_entity.type
_entity.pdbx_description
1 polymer ?
#
loop_
_entity_poly.entity_id
_entity_poly.type
_entity_poly.pdbx_seq_one_letter_code
_entity_poly.pdbx_strand_id
1 'polypeptide(L)'
;MSHSPSPPRPNKRARHSDGADSPLADVEHDPDFWLEDGNIVVVAQNTAFRVHRGVLARRSEVFSGLFTVPQPEYEVGVEKIDGCPVVRVQDSLHDFKHFLHALYDGME
;
A
#
# COMPACT_ATOMS: atom_id res chain seq x y z
N MET A 1 46.33 28.82 -9.29
CA MET A 1 46.14 27.91 -8.15
C MET A 1 44.90 27.06 -8.41
N SER A 2 45.08 25.75 -8.26
CA SER A 2 44.25 24.66 -8.77
C SER A 2 42.90 24.55 -8.06
N HIS A 3 41.81 24.32 -8.80
CA HIS A 3 40.62 23.65 -8.27
C HIS A 3 40.00 22.78 -9.37
N SER A 4 40.02 21.47 -9.17
CA SER A 4 39.25 20.48 -9.91
C SER A 4 37.84 20.37 -9.31
N PRO A 5 36.78 20.15 -10.09
CA PRO A 5 35.53 19.60 -9.57
C PRO A 5 35.17 18.20 -10.11
N SER A 6 34.61 17.42 -9.18
CA SER A 6 34.19 16.00 -9.20
C SER A 6 33.08 15.63 -10.20
N PRO A 7 32.88 14.32 -10.51
CA PRO A 7 31.92 13.86 -11.52
C PRO A 7 30.43 13.96 -11.10
N PRO A 8 29.51 13.97 -12.08
CA PRO A 8 28.07 14.18 -11.85
C PRO A 8 27.38 12.95 -11.24
N ARG A 9 26.40 13.23 -10.36
CA ARG A 9 25.49 12.27 -9.75
C ARG A 9 24.48 11.74 -10.79
N PRO A 10 24.11 10.45 -10.79
CA PRO A 10 23.15 9.92 -11.75
C PRO A 10 21.71 10.38 -11.45
N ASN A 11 21.03 10.74 -12.54
CA ASN A 11 19.62 11.14 -12.73
C ASN A 11 18.63 10.11 -12.13
N LYS A 12 17.35 10.40 -11.77
CA LYS A 12 16.28 10.78 -12.72
C LYS A 12 14.88 10.97 -12.03
N ARG A 13 14.29 12.18 -12.18
CA ARG A 13 12.83 12.58 -12.19
C ARG A 13 12.07 12.53 -10.83
N ALA A 14 11.14 13.43 -10.48
CA ALA A 14 10.38 14.43 -11.25
C ALA A 14 10.01 15.67 -10.39
N ARG A 15 9.62 16.72 -11.10
CA ARG A 15 9.28 18.09 -10.65
C ARG A 15 8.13 18.09 -9.64
N HIS A 16 8.27 18.83 -8.54
CA HIS A 16 7.12 19.31 -7.80
C HIS A 16 6.72 20.67 -8.40
N SER A 17 5.65 20.66 -9.19
CA SER A 17 4.97 21.88 -9.61
C SER A 17 3.88 22.18 -8.60
N ASP A 18 3.93 23.41 -8.10
CA ASP A 18 2.99 24.07 -7.20
C ASP A 18 1.52 24.01 -7.69
N GLY A 19 0.59 23.79 -6.76
CA GLY A 19 -0.79 24.29 -6.87
C GLY A 19 -1.93 23.26 -6.98
N ALA A 20 -2.90 23.43 -6.06
CA ALA A 20 -4.32 23.04 -6.10
C ALA A 20 -4.75 21.71 -5.42
N ASP A 21 -5.14 21.84 -4.16
CA ASP A 21 -6.26 21.20 -3.44
C ASP A 21 -6.97 20.03 -4.15
N SER A 22 -6.69 18.80 -3.70
CA SER A 22 -7.53 17.61 -3.86
C SER A 22 -7.16 16.64 -2.73
N PRO A 23 -8.07 16.25 -1.80
CA PRO A 23 -7.74 15.40 -0.65
C PRO A 23 -7.66 13.92 -1.03
N LEU A 24 -6.93 13.60 -2.10
CA LEU A 24 -6.47 12.25 -2.40
C LEU A 24 -5.04 12.20 -1.87
N ALA A 25 -4.91 11.99 -0.57
CA ALA A 25 -3.60 11.92 0.07
C ALA A 25 -2.71 10.94 -0.70
N ASP A 26 -1.49 11.37 -1.04
CA ASP A 26 -0.47 10.53 -1.65
C ASP A 26 -0.27 9.34 -0.70
N VAL A 27 -0.77 8.16 -1.10
CA VAL A 27 -0.62 6.94 -0.32
C VAL A 27 0.68 6.29 -0.77
N GLU A 28 1.64 6.16 0.16
CA GLU A 28 2.93 5.56 -0.13
C GLU A 28 2.83 4.03 -0.11
N HIS A 29 3.52 3.34 -1.01
CA HIS A 29 3.57 1.88 -1.02
C HIS A 29 4.60 1.38 -0.02
N ASP A 30 4.21 0.46 0.87
CA ASP A 30 5.16 -0.18 1.77
C ASP A 30 6.07 -1.15 0.99
N PRO A 31 7.41 -1.01 1.04
CA PRO A 31 8.31 -1.82 0.23
C PRO A 31 8.42 -3.28 0.70
N ASP A 32 8.13 -3.58 1.97
CA ASP A 32 8.20 -4.94 2.51
C ASP A 32 6.95 -5.75 2.13
N PHE A 33 5.79 -5.09 2.06
CA PHE A 33 4.49 -5.72 1.79
C PHE A 33 3.84 -5.14 0.53
N TRP A 34 4.59 -5.12 -0.56
CA TRP A 34 4.08 -4.87 -1.91
C TRP A 34 4.20 -6.12 -2.79
N LEU A 35 3.32 -7.10 -2.55
CA LEU A 35 3.43 -8.41 -3.18
C LEU A 35 2.92 -8.37 -4.62
N GLU A 36 3.72 -8.84 -5.57
CA GLU A 36 3.38 -8.84 -7.01
C GLU A 36 2.11 -9.67 -7.32
N ASP A 37 1.90 -10.77 -6.60
CA ASP A 37 0.70 -11.62 -6.67
C ASP A 37 -0.43 -11.16 -5.71
N GLY A 38 -0.21 -10.09 -4.95
CA GLY A 38 -1.20 -9.56 -4.02
C GLY A 38 -2.47 -9.13 -4.76
N ASN A 39 -3.62 -9.50 -4.18
CA ASN A 39 -4.94 -9.32 -4.79
C ASN A 39 -5.86 -8.37 -4.01
N ILE A 40 -5.31 -7.68 -3.01
CA ILE A 40 -5.97 -6.61 -2.28
C ILE A 40 -4.92 -5.59 -1.81
N VAL A 41 -5.32 -4.33 -1.79
CA VAL A 41 -4.54 -3.26 -1.17
C VAL A 41 -5.23 -2.84 0.12
N VAL A 42 -4.49 -2.83 1.22
CA VAL A 42 -4.97 -2.29 2.50
C VAL A 42 -4.21 -1.00 2.78
N VAL A 43 -4.92 0.06 3.15
CA VAL A 43 -4.33 1.35 3.47
C VAL A 43 -4.50 1.62 4.96
N ALA A 44 -3.39 1.75 5.67
CA ALA A 44 -3.35 2.19 7.06
C ALA A 44 -2.71 3.59 7.12
N GLN A 45 -3.46 4.58 7.61
CA GLN A 45 -3.12 6.01 7.52
C GLN A 45 -2.81 6.45 6.07
N ASN A 46 -1.53 6.63 5.74
CA ASN A 46 -1.02 7.12 4.46
C ASN A 46 -0.17 6.08 3.73
N THR A 47 -0.25 4.81 4.11
CA THR A 47 0.57 3.75 3.53
C THR A 47 -0.28 2.58 3.07
N ALA A 48 -0.02 2.13 1.84
CA ALA A 48 -0.66 1.02 1.18
C ALA A 48 0.20 -0.25 1.27
N PHE A 49 -0.47 -1.35 1.56
CA PHE A 49 0.09 -2.69 1.63
C PHE A 49 -0.63 -3.56 0.60
N ARG A 50 0.09 -4.11 -0.37
CA ARG A 50 -0.47 -5.03 -1.36
C ARG A 50 -0.22 -6.47 -0.92
N VAL A 51 -1.27 -7.16 -0.52
CA VAL A 51 -1.21 -8.46 0.18
C VAL A 51 -2.28 -9.43 -0.33
N HIS A 52 -2.35 -10.63 0.24
CA HIS A 52 -3.32 -11.66 -0.14
C HIS A 52 -4.57 -11.65 0.75
N ARG A 53 -5.76 -11.56 0.13
CA ARG A 53 -7.07 -11.66 0.80
C ARG A 53 -7.18 -12.91 1.68
N GLY A 54 -6.72 -14.05 1.16
CA GLY A 54 -6.82 -15.34 1.87
C GLY A 54 -5.98 -15.40 3.15
N VAL A 55 -4.82 -14.74 3.17
CA VAL A 55 -3.96 -14.69 4.36
C VAL A 55 -4.62 -13.82 5.45
N LEU A 56 -5.13 -12.65 5.07
CA LEU A 56 -5.86 -11.76 5.98
C LEU A 56 -7.12 -12.45 6.55
N ALA A 57 -7.94 -13.08 5.70
CA ALA A 57 -9.17 -13.73 6.10
C ALA A 57 -8.97 -14.90 7.08
N ARG A 58 -7.86 -15.64 6.96
CA ARG A 58 -7.57 -16.79 7.82
C ARG A 58 -7.24 -16.40 9.26
N ARG A 59 -6.78 -15.17 9.48
CA ARG A 59 -6.27 -14.70 10.78
C ARG A 59 -7.02 -13.48 11.32
N SER A 60 -8.04 -13.01 10.60
CA SER A 60 -8.92 -11.92 11.03
C SER A 60 -10.36 -12.15 10.55
N GLU A 61 -11.27 -12.27 11.51
CA GLU A 61 -12.71 -12.41 11.25
C GLU A 61 -13.29 -11.17 10.55
N VAL A 62 -12.75 -9.98 10.84
CA VAL A 62 -13.16 -8.72 10.21
C VAL A 62 -12.87 -8.76 8.70
N PHE A 63 -11.65 -9.12 8.32
CA PHE A 63 -11.28 -9.26 6.90
C PHE A 63 -12.00 -10.43 6.24
N SER A 64 -12.20 -11.53 6.96
CA SER A 64 -12.99 -12.67 6.48
C SER A 64 -14.42 -12.25 6.12
N GLY A 65 -15.11 -11.55 7.03
CA GLY A 65 -16.45 -11.01 6.79
C GLY A 65 -16.47 -10.02 5.62
N LEU A 66 -15.48 -9.13 5.54
CA LEU A 66 -15.37 -8.13 4.47
C LEU A 66 -15.25 -8.76 3.08
N PHE A 67 -14.60 -9.92 2.95
CA PHE A 67 -14.42 -10.61 1.67
C PHE A 67 -15.51 -11.62 1.36
N THR A 68 -16.28 -12.04 2.37
CA THR A 68 -17.39 -13.01 2.20
C THR A 68 -18.65 -12.31 1.69
N VAL A 69 -18.82 -11.03 2.05
CA VAL A 69 -19.86 -10.21 1.43
C VAL A 69 -19.44 -9.97 -0.02
N PRO A 70 -20.29 -10.29 -1.02
CA PRO A 70 -20.02 -9.93 -2.40
C PRO A 70 -20.02 -8.40 -2.49
N GLN A 71 -18.85 -7.81 -2.26
CA GLN A 71 -18.63 -6.44 -2.65
C GLN A 71 -18.77 -6.42 -4.16
N PRO A 72 -19.54 -5.49 -4.71
CA PRO A 72 -19.59 -5.33 -6.15
C PRO A 72 -18.21 -4.83 -6.60
N GLU A 73 -17.29 -5.76 -6.83
CA GLU A 73 -15.91 -5.52 -7.31
C GLU A 73 -15.90 -4.77 -8.67
N TYR A 74 -17.09 -4.62 -9.27
CA TYR A 74 -17.40 -3.97 -10.54
C TYR A 74 -18.24 -2.69 -10.40
N GLU A 75 -18.62 -2.26 -9.19
CA GLU A 75 -19.35 -1.01 -9.01
C GLU A 75 -18.43 0.20 -9.22
N VAL A 76 -18.95 1.16 -9.99
CA VAL A 76 -18.31 2.47 -10.22
C VAL A 76 -18.26 3.21 -8.88
N GLY A 77 -17.09 3.21 -8.24
CA GLY A 77 -16.90 3.85 -6.92
C GLY A 77 -16.00 3.09 -5.96
N VAL A 78 -15.67 1.82 -6.24
CA VAL A 78 -14.68 1.09 -5.44
C VAL A 78 -13.28 1.64 -5.75
N GLU A 79 -12.61 2.17 -4.73
CA GLU A 79 -11.22 2.63 -4.83
C GLU A 79 -10.32 1.45 -5.21
N LYS A 80 -9.50 1.65 -6.25
CA LYS A 80 -8.56 0.64 -6.74
C LYS A 80 -7.17 1.24 -6.88
N ILE A 81 -6.17 0.49 -6.43
CA ILE A 81 -4.74 0.78 -6.63
C ILE A 81 -4.16 -0.44 -7.34
N ASP A 82 -3.45 -0.22 -8.46
CA ASP A 82 -2.90 -1.30 -9.31
C ASP A 82 -3.96 -2.34 -9.74
N GLY A 83 -5.21 -1.91 -9.93
CA GLY A 83 -6.33 -2.79 -10.29
C GLY A 83 -6.84 -3.67 -9.14
N CYS A 84 -6.22 -3.61 -7.96
CA CYS A 84 -6.66 -4.30 -6.76
C CYS A 84 -7.66 -3.44 -5.96
N PRO A 85 -8.69 -4.03 -5.35
CA PRO A 85 -9.59 -3.31 -4.47
C PRO A 85 -8.83 -2.77 -3.25
N VAL A 86 -9.19 -1.56 -2.82
CA VAL A 86 -8.59 -0.90 -1.66
C VAL A 86 -9.51 -1.01 -0.45
N VAL A 87 -8.94 -1.34 0.70
CA VAL A 87 -9.60 -1.31 2.00
C VAL A 87 -8.82 -0.38 2.92
N ARG A 88 -9.46 0.67 3.42
CA ARG A 88 -8.86 1.57 4.41
C ARG A 88 -9.16 1.08 5.82
N VAL A 89 -8.13 0.95 6.64
CA VAL A 89 -8.25 0.59 8.06
C VAL A 89 -7.97 1.80 8.94
N GLN A 90 -8.47 1.76 10.18
CA GLN A 90 -8.21 2.79 11.18
C GLN A 90 -6.94 2.52 11.99
N ASP A 91 -6.34 1.33 11.80
CA ASP A 91 -5.11 0.94 12.48
C ASP A 91 -3.94 1.83 12.09
N SER A 92 -2.94 1.88 12.97
CA SER A 92 -1.72 2.61 12.68
C SER A 92 -0.86 1.86 11.65
N LEU A 93 0.01 2.58 10.93
CA LEU A 93 1.01 1.95 10.06
C LEU A 93 1.82 0.90 10.84
N HIS A 94 2.24 1.23 12.06
CA HIS A 94 3.10 0.35 12.84
C HIS A 94 2.36 -0.92 13.28
N ASP A 95 1.14 -0.79 13.79
CA ASP A 95 0.32 -1.92 14.22
C ASP A 95 -0.03 -2.83 13.05
N PHE A 96 -0.46 -2.24 11.92
CA PHE A 96 -0.83 -3.02 10.75
C PHE A 96 0.37 -3.72 10.13
N LYS A 97 1.52 -3.05 10.02
CA LYS A 97 2.76 -3.67 9.52
C LYS A 97 3.23 -4.80 10.44
N HIS A 98 3.15 -4.62 11.76
CA HIS A 98 3.49 -5.68 12.72
C HIS A 98 2.54 -6.87 12.60
N PHE A 99 1.24 -6.62 12.41
CA PHE A 99 0.26 -7.65 12.11
C PHE A 99 0.64 -8.42 10.84
N LEU A 100 0.97 -7.73 9.75
CA LEU A 100 1.42 -8.38 8.51
C LEU A 100 2.67 -9.23 8.72
N HIS A 101 3.68 -8.75 9.46
CA HIS A 101 4.83 -9.58 9.82
C HIS A 101 4.40 -10.85 10.56
N ALA A 102 3.52 -10.77 11.55
CA ALA A 102 3.03 -11.95 12.24
C ALA A 102 2.28 -12.96 11.33
N LEU A 103 1.67 -12.49 10.23
CA LEU A 103 1.01 -13.37 9.26
C LEU A 103 1.96 -14.04 8.27
N TYR A 104 2.97 -13.31 7.80
CA TYR A 104 3.83 -13.72 6.70
C TYR A 104 5.17 -14.31 7.15
N ASP A 105 5.70 -13.87 8.29
CA ASP A 105 6.98 -14.32 8.86
C ASP A 105 6.84 -15.67 9.59
N GLY A 106 5.65 -15.97 10.13
CA GLY A 106 5.37 -17.22 10.86
C GLY A 106 5.04 -18.44 9.99
N MET A 107 5.33 -18.42 8.68
CA MET A 107 5.10 -19.53 7.75
C MET A 107 6.38 -20.30 7.36
N GLU A 108 7.43 -20.23 8.18
CA GLU A 108 8.62 -21.10 8.08
C GLU A 108 8.36 -22.54 8.57
#